data_AF-A0A7C4T1V6-F1
#
_entry.id   AF-A0A7C4T1V6-F1
#
_cell.length_a   1.000
_cell.length_b   1.000
_cell.length_c   1.000
_cell.angle_alpha   90.00
_cell.angle_beta   90.00
_cell.angle_gamma   90.00
#
_symmetry.space_group_name_H-M   'P 1'
#
loop_
_entity.id
_entity.type
_entity.pdbx_description
1 polymer ?
#
loop_
_entity_poly.entity_id
_entity_poly.type
_entity_poly.pdbx_seq_one_letter_code
_entity_poly.pdbx_strand_id
1 'polypeptide(L)' 'QTQLSGGLDSLLSMVQMPGGVPVACVTIGKAGAKNAALLTAQIIGTKYPEIREKMRAYKKRMAEEVEERNKKLKEVKDG' A
#
# COMPACT_ATOMS: atom_id res chain seq x y z
N GLN A 1 -29.13 0.75 9.15
CA GLN A 1 -28.69 -0.47 8.46
C GLN A 1 -27.20 -0.35 8.18
N THR A 2 -26.42 -1.35 8.64
CA THR A 2 -25.15 -1.83 8.06
C THR A 2 -23.99 -0.84 7.81
N GLN A 3 -23.33 -0.36 8.88
CA GLN A 3 -21.99 0.29 8.76
C GLN A 3 -20.82 -0.58 9.26
N LEU A 4 -21.08 -1.74 9.87
CA LEU A 4 -20.08 -2.82 10.01
C LEU A 4 -19.79 -3.54 8.67
N SER A 5 -20.60 -3.29 7.63
CA SER A 5 -20.56 -3.92 6.30
C SER A 5 -19.67 -3.17 5.29
N GLY A 6 -18.72 -2.36 5.75
CA GLY A 6 -17.86 -1.48 4.93
C GLY A 6 -16.73 -2.17 4.15
N GLY A 7 -16.93 -3.44 3.78
CA GLY A 7 -15.94 -4.25 3.05
C GLY A 7 -15.24 -5.34 3.88
N LEU A 8 -15.62 -5.53 5.14
CA LEU A 8 -15.13 -6.65 5.97
C LEU A 8 -15.51 -8.01 5.34
N ASP A 9 -16.75 -8.15 4.85
CA ASP A 9 -17.20 -9.35 4.15
C ASP A 9 -16.43 -9.59 2.83
N SER A 10 -16.14 -8.52 2.09
CA SER A 10 -15.28 -8.59 0.91
C SER A 10 -13.84 -9.02 1.27
N LEU A 11 -13.28 -8.54 2.37
CA LEU A 11 -11.95 -8.94 2.82
C LEU A 11 -11.92 -10.40 3.30
N LEU A 12 -12.93 -10.82 4.07
CA LEU A 12 -13.06 -12.19 4.57
C LEU A 12 -13.26 -13.20 3.44
N SER A 13 -14.01 -12.86 2.39
CA SER A 13 -14.17 -13.72 1.22
C SER A 13 -12.92 -13.83 0.35
N MET A 14 -12.04 -12.81 0.36
CA MET A 14 -10.77 -12.86 -0.38
C MET A 14 -9.65 -13.57 0.38
N VAL A 15 -9.58 -13.42 1.71
CA VAL A 15 -8.46 -13.95 2.51
C VAL A 15 -8.64 -15.42 2.92
N GLN A 16 -9.87 -15.92 2.96
CA GLN A 16 -10.18 -17.30 3.39
C GLN A 16 -10.05 -18.33 2.26
N MET A 17 -8.92 -18.32 1.57
CA MET A 17 -8.64 -19.34 0.54
C MET A 17 -8.14 -20.65 1.16
N PRO A 18 -8.58 -21.82 0.65
CA PRO A 18 -8.06 -23.09 1.12
C PRO A 18 -6.57 -23.25 0.77
N GLY A 19 -5.86 -24.03 1.59
CA GLY A 19 -4.45 -24.33 1.35
C GLY A 19 -4.22 -24.91 -0.06
N GLY A 20 -3.29 -24.33 -0.81
CA GLY A 20 -2.97 -24.71 -2.19
C GLY A 20 -3.23 -23.62 -3.23
N VAL A 21 -4.03 -22.60 -2.91
CA VAL A 21 -4.30 -21.46 -3.80
C VAL A 21 -4.05 -20.14 -3.08
N PRO A 22 -2.82 -19.60 -3.13
CA PRO A 22 -2.47 -18.37 -2.43
C PRO A 22 -3.08 -17.14 -3.11
N VAL A 23 -3.63 -16.22 -2.30
CA VAL A 23 -4.15 -14.92 -2.76
C VAL A 23 -3.49 -13.80 -1.96
N ALA A 24 -2.92 -12.82 -2.67
CA ALA A 24 -2.34 -11.64 -2.06
C ALA A 24 -3.41 -10.56 -1.83
N CYS A 25 -4.00 -10.54 -0.63
CA CYS A 25 -4.99 -9.54 -0.23
C CYS A 25 -4.31 -8.23 0.21
N VAL A 26 -4.88 -7.10 -0.21
CA VAL A 26 -4.46 -5.76 0.22
C VAL A 26 -5.61 -5.03 0.92
N THR A 27 -5.36 -3.81 1.39
CA THR A 27 -6.35 -2.98 2.11
C THR A 27 -7.64 -2.78 1.31
N ILE A 28 -8.78 -2.54 1.94
CA ILE A 28 -10.05 -2.28 1.25
C ILE A 28 -10.08 -0.85 0.67
N GLY A 29 -10.80 -0.64 -0.44
CA GLY A 29 -11.10 0.69 -1.00
C GLY A 29 -9.97 1.31 -1.81
N LYS A 30 -9.96 2.65 -1.95
CA LYS A 30 -9.01 3.38 -2.81
C LYS A 30 -7.53 3.15 -2.41
N ALA A 31 -7.27 3.01 -1.11
CA ALA A 31 -5.94 2.66 -0.61
C ALA A 31 -5.51 1.25 -1.06
N GLY A 32 -6.46 0.32 -1.15
CA GLY A 32 -6.30 -1.01 -1.69
C GLY A 32 -5.83 -1.03 -3.14
N ALA A 33 -6.53 -0.30 -4.01
CA ALA A 33 -6.16 -0.22 -5.42
C ALA A 33 -4.72 0.28 -5.62
N LYS A 34 -4.32 1.29 -4.84
CA LYS A 34 -2.93 1.79 -4.84
C LYS A 34 -1.94 0.71 -4.37
N ASN A 35 -2.25 0.03 -3.26
CA ASN A 35 -1.38 -1.00 -2.70
C ASN A 35 -1.26 -2.23 -3.62
N ALA A 36 -2.35 -2.62 -4.30
CA ALA A 36 -2.34 -3.67 -5.31
C ALA A 36 -1.39 -3.32 -6.46
N ALA A 37 -1.50 -2.12 -7.02
CA ALA A 37 -0.61 -1.65 -8.08
C ALA A 37 0.87 -1.64 -7.64
N LEU A 38 1.15 -1.19 -6.41
CA LEU A 38 2.51 -1.18 -5.85
C LEU A 38 3.05 -2.60 -5.59
N LEU A 39 2.19 -3.52 -5.18
CA LEU A 39 2.54 -4.93 -5.01
C LEU A 39 2.86 -5.57 -6.36
N THR A 40 2.01 -5.36 -7.37
CA THR A 40 2.26 -5.81 -8.74
C THR A 40 3.56 -5.25 -9.28
N ALA A 41 3.83 -3.95 -9.10
CA ALA A 41 5.07 -3.31 -9.52
C ALA A 41 6.31 -3.94 -8.87
N GLN A 42 6.22 -4.36 -7.60
CA GLN A 42 7.30 -5.07 -6.92
C GLN A 42 7.51 -6.49 -7.45
N ILE A 43 6.43 -7.20 -7.79
CA ILE A 43 6.51 -8.55 -8.38
C ILE A 43 7.13 -8.47 -9.78
N ILE A 44 6.61 -7.62 -10.67
CA ILE A 44 7.11 -7.51 -12.05
C ILE A 44 8.50 -6.86 -12.11
N GLY A 45 8.85 -5.99 -11.16
CA GLY A 45 10.18 -5.37 -11.06
C GLY A 45 11.32 -6.37 -10.79
N THR A 46 11.00 -7.62 -10.43
CA THR A 46 12.00 -8.70 -10.41
C THR A 46 12.55 -8.99 -11.81
N LYS A 47 11.68 -8.96 -12.83
CA LYS A 47 12.01 -9.22 -14.24
C LYS A 47 12.39 -7.95 -15.00
N TYR A 48 11.78 -6.80 -14.67
CA TYR A 48 11.93 -5.54 -15.40
C TYR A 48 12.72 -4.49 -14.57
N PRO A 49 14.02 -4.28 -14.85
CA PRO A 49 14.86 -3.34 -14.11
C PRO A 49 14.36 -1.91 -14.06
N GLU A 50 13.75 -1.43 -15.14
CA GLU A 50 13.22 -0.07 -15.26
C GLU A 50 12.07 0.18 -14.28
N ILE A 51 11.23 -0.83 -14.03
CA ILE A 51 10.14 -0.74 -13.05
C ILE A 51 10.72 -0.73 -11.64
N ARG A 52 11.75 -1.54 -11.40
CA ARG A 52 12.45 -1.58 -10.11
C ARG A 52 13.08 -0.24 -9.76
N GLU A 53 13.74 0.44 -10.70
CA GLU A 53 14.30 1.78 -10.45
C GLU A 53 13.21 2.80 -10.16
N LYS A 54 12.10 2.80 -10.93
CA LYS A 54 10.94 3.65 -10.63
C LYS A 54 10.37 3.39 -9.23
N MET A 55 10.32 2.12 -8.82
CA MET A 55 9.88 1.75 -7.47
C MET A 55 10.84 2.22 -6.37
N ARG A 56 12.16 2.19 -6.60
CA ARG A 56 13.13 2.77 -5.65
C ARG A 56 12.97 4.27 -5.53
N ALA A 57 12.85 4.98 -6.65
CA ALA A 57 12.63 6.42 -6.67
C ALA A 57 11.32 6.79 -5.93
N TYR A 58 10.25 6.02 -6.15
CA TYR A 58 8.99 6.18 -5.44
C TYR A 58 9.15 6.02 -3.92
N LYS A 59 9.86 4.98 -3.45
CA LYS A 59 10.13 4.78 -2.02
C LYS A 59 10.97 5.90 -1.42
N LYS A 60 11.98 6.38 -2.15
CA LYS A 60 12.84 7.51 -1.71
C LYS A 60 12.02 8.78 -1.50
N ARG A 61 11.19 9.15 -2.49
CA ARG A 61 10.31 10.32 -2.39
C ARG A 61 9.36 10.23 -1.20
N MET A 62 8.81 9.05 -0.94
CA MET A 62 7.93 8.86 0.22
C MET A 62 8.64 9.08 1.56
N ALA A 63 9.91 8.67 1.67
CA ALA A 63 10.70 8.93 2.87
C ALA A 63 10.96 10.44 3.04
N GLU A 64 11.35 11.12 1.96
CA GLU A 64 11.57 12.58 1.94
C GLU A 64 10.29 13.35 2.35
N GLU A 65 9.12 12.97 1.82
CA GLU A 65 7.83 13.57 2.19
C GLU A 65 7.50 13.40 3.69
N VAL A 66 7.85 12.26 4.29
CA VAL A 66 7.64 12.00 5.72
C VAL A 66 8.60 12.84 6.57
N GLU A 67 9.86 12.95 6.17
CA GLU A 67 10.84 13.79 6.86
C GLU A 67 10.44 15.27 6.83
N GLU A 68 9.99 15.77 5.68
CA GLU A 68 9.49 17.14 5.56
C GLU A 68 8.26 17.39 6.44
N ARG A 69 7.31 16.45 6.47
CA ARG A 69 6.15 16.58 7.37
C ARG A 69 6.54 16.55 8.83
N ASN A 70 7.53 15.74 9.20
CA ASN A 70 8.05 15.71 10.57
C ASN A 70 8.74 17.03 10.96
N LYS A 71 9.50 17.66 10.07
CA LYS A 71 10.11 18.97 10.32
C LYS A 71 9.05 20.04 10.58
N LYS A 72 8.04 20.12 9.70
CA LYS A 72 6.92 21.07 9.86
C LYS A 72 6.14 20.86 11.17
N LEU A 73 5.96 19.61 11.60
CA LEU A 73 5.29 19.32 12.87
C LEU A 73 6.10 19.73 14.11
N LYS A 74 7.44 19.73 14.04
CA LYS A 74 8.29 20.22 15.12
C LYS A 74 8.20 21.74 15.23
N GLU A 75 8.30 22.45 14.11
CA GLU A 75 8.18 23.91 14.05
C GLU A 75 6.83 24.43 14.60
N VAL A 76 5.74 23.68 14.41
CA VAL A 76 4.41 24.02 14.95
C VAL A 76 4.24 23.66 16.43
N LYS A 77 5.02 22.70 16.96
CA LYS A 77 4.97 22.30 18.37
C LYS A 77 5.87 23.13 19.27
N ASP A 78 6.92 23.70 18.70
CA ASP A 78 7.94 24.48 19.41
C ASP A 78 7.64 26.00 19.40
N GLY A 79 6.48 26.42 18.88
CA GLY A 79 5.95 27.80 18.91
C GLY A 79 4.61 27.89 19.59
#